data_AF-A0AB36TGB0-F1
#
_entry.id   AF-A0AB36TGB0-F1
#
_cell.length_a   1.000
_cell.length_b   1.000
_cell.length_c   1.000
_cell.angle_alpha   90.00
_cell.angle_beta   90.00
_cell.angle_gamma   90.00
#
_symmetry.space_group_name_H-M   'P 1'
#
loop_
_entity.id
_entity.type
_entity.pdbx_description
1 polymer ?
#
loop_
_entity_poly.entity_id
_entity_poly.type
_entity_poly.pdbx_seq_one_letter_code
_entity_poly.pdbx_strand_id
1 'polypeptide(L)'
;MLSDDVTSSTEPQKCNKINKANRIYGIIIYFLSVAIISLIVNNIIIYNWYNDTKKRFKDTFLRVQTMSEENMNLETLNETLKNEYALLKEDYDRLLNENESIKKEFEELKKRNADIERINKELVEDNIELQNTLKMAAAAGIKPQNYTEFKGLSSRSSIDRGEYIGKFLGTAYTPSKEECGNDNGITNSGKPIIPGISVAVDKNYWPFGTVFYIKGLGYAVAMDTGSAIKGKYRFDFAVFDKNFANKLGANYWDVYLVKMGNGKVEDISL
;
A
#
# COMPACT_ATOMS: atom_id res chain seq x y z
N MET A 1 143.82 59.96 2.93
CA MET A 1 143.48 61.19 2.18
C MET A 1 142.11 61.60 2.67
N LEU A 2 142.11 62.61 3.55
CA LEU A 2 141.62 63.97 3.26
C LEU A 2 140.11 63.96 3.03
N SER A 3 139.29 64.77 3.66
CA SER A 3 139.48 65.91 4.57
C SER A 3 138.06 66.45 4.78
N ASP A 4 137.79 66.97 5.98
CA ASP A 4 137.20 68.29 6.23
C ASP A 4 135.85 68.65 5.55
N ASP A 5 134.87 69.32 6.16
CA ASP A 5 134.66 69.92 7.47
C ASP A 5 133.27 70.63 7.40
N VAL A 6 132.82 71.17 8.52
CA VAL A 6 131.87 72.29 8.68
C VAL A 6 130.34 72.01 8.67
N THR A 7 129.85 71.86 9.90
CA THR A 7 128.70 72.54 10.55
C THR A 7 127.73 73.40 9.74
N SER A 8 126.41 73.24 9.99
CA SER A 8 125.52 74.37 10.33
C SER A 8 124.15 73.91 10.85
N SER A 9 123.75 74.55 11.95
CA SER A 9 122.48 74.45 12.67
C SER A 9 121.27 74.95 11.87
N THR A 10 120.09 74.32 12.03
CA THR A 10 118.82 75.04 12.26
C THR A 10 117.68 74.09 12.68
N GLU A 11 116.81 74.65 13.51
CA GLU A 11 115.64 74.16 14.27
C GLU A 11 114.52 73.42 13.49
N PRO A 12 113.52 72.82 14.19
CA PRO A 12 112.99 71.51 13.85
C PRO A 12 111.91 71.52 12.76
N GLN A 13 111.96 70.55 11.83
CA GLN A 13 110.80 70.15 11.00
C GLN A 13 109.75 69.38 11.84
N LYS A 14 109.19 70.01 12.87
CA LYS A 14 107.99 69.50 13.56
C LYS A 14 106.72 69.69 12.72
N CYS A 15 106.74 70.55 11.68
CA CYS A 15 105.53 70.95 10.94
C CYS A 15 105.14 70.05 9.75
N ASN A 16 106.08 69.37 9.07
CA ASN A 16 105.77 68.57 7.86
C ASN A 16 105.30 67.13 8.15
N LYS A 17 105.72 66.52 9.28
CA LYS A 17 105.19 65.22 9.72
C LYS A 17 103.72 65.31 10.15
N ILE A 18 103.30 66.46 10.70
CA ILE A 18 101.93 66.71 11.13
C ILE A 18 100.97 66.73 9.93
N ASN A 19 101.35 67.39 8.82
CA ASN A 19 100.51 67.45 7.61
C ASN A 19 100.35 66.09 6.90
N LYS A 20 101.40 65.26 6.87
CA LYS A 20 101.32 63.91 6.27
C LYS A 20 100.48 62.96 7.13
N ALA A 21 100.60 63.05 8.45
CA ALA A 21 99.76 62.31 9.39
C ALA A 21 98.29 62.71 9.27
N ASN A 22 97.98 64.02 9.23
CA ASN A 22 96.61 64.52 9.07
C ASN A 22 95.94 64.03 7.77
N ARG A 23 96.70 63.91 6.68
CA ARG A 23 96.20 63.38 5.40
C ARG A 23 95.88 61.88 5.46
N ILE A 24 96.68 61.11 6.19
CA ILE A 24 96.44 59.68 6.44
C ILE A 24 95.21 59.48 7.37
N TYR A 25 95.10 60.28 8.43
CA TYR A 25 93.92 60.28 9.31
C TYR A 25 92.63 60.63 8.53
N GLY A 26 92.68 61.60 7.60
CA GLY A 26 91.54 61.93 6.75
C GLY A 26 91.09 60.77 5.84
N ILE A 27 92.03 60.01 5.28
CA ILE A 27 91.73 58.81 4.48
C ILE A 27 91.12 57.71 5.35
N ILE A 28 91.67 57.48 6.55
CA ILE A 28 91.15 56.49 7.50
C ILE A 28 89.72 56.85 7.94
N ILE A 29 89.47 58.13 8.26
CA ILE A 29 88.13 58.64 8.63
C ILE A 29 87.14 58.45 7.48
N TYR A 30 87.57 58.67 6.22
CA TYR A 30 86.74 58.42 5.05
C TYR A 30 86.38 56.94 4.87
N PHE A 31 87.33 56.02 5.02
CA PHE A 31 87.02 54.58 4.96
C PHE A 31 86.11 54.13 6.11
N LEU A 32 86.31 54.67 7.31
CA LEU A 32 85.43 54.45 8.46
C LEU A 32 84.02 54.97 8.21
N SER A 33 83.86 56.17 7.63
CA SER A 33 82.54 56.72 7.32
C SER A 33 81.83 55.92 6.22
N VAL A 34 82.54 55.45 5.19
CA VAL A 34 82.00 54.56 4.16
C VAL A 34 81.56 53.21 4.75
N ALA A 35 82.36 52.63 5.66
CA ALA A 35 82.00 51.38 6.34
C ALA A 35 80.75 51.55 7.23
N ILE A 36 80.64 52.67 7.96
CA ILE A 36 79.45 53.01 8.76
C ILE A 36 78.22 53.17 7.87
N ILE A 37 78.34 53.90 6.74
CA ILE A 37 77.23 54.07 5.79
C ILE A 37 76.81 52.71 5.20
N SER A 38 77.76 51.83 4.84
CA SER A 38 77.47 50.49 4.36
C SER A 38 76.73 49.63 5.40
N LEU A 39 77.13 49.70 6.67
CA LEU A 39 76.42 49.04 7.78
C LEU A 39 75.00 49.58 7.97
N ILE A 40 74.80 50.90 7.86
CA ILE A 40 73.47 51.52 7.94
C ILE A 40 72.58 51.05 6.79
N VAL A 41 73.09 51.07 5.55
CA VAL A 41 72.35 50.58 4.37
C VAL A 41 71.99 49.11 4.52
N ASN A 42 72.94 48.28 4.96
CA ASN A 42 72.69 46.85 5.21
C ASN A 42 71.62 46.66 6.30
N ASN A 43 71.68 47.43 7.39
CA ASN A 43 70.66 47.38 8.45
C ASN A 43 69.26 47.77 7.93
N ILE A 44 69.16 48.80 7.08
CA ILE A 44 67.90 49.20 6.43
C ILE A 44 67.35 48.08 5.53
N ILE A 45 68.22 47.44 4.73
CA ILE A 45 67.83 46.30 3.87
C ILE A 45 67.30 45.14 4.73
N ILE A 46 68.03 44.77 5.78
CA ILE A 46 67.64 43.71 6.71
C ILE A 46 66.31 44.04 7.39
N TYR A 47 66.12 45.29 7.84
CA TYR A 47 64.89 45.73 8.48
C TYR A 47 63.69 45.68 7.53
N ASN A 48 63.84 46.16 6.29
CA ASN A 48 62.79 46.09 5.28
C ASN A 48 62.45 44.63 4.93
N TRP A 49 63.46 43.78 4.79
CA TRP A 49 63.26 42.35 4.55
C TRP A 49 62.56 41.65 5.72
N TYR A 50 62.93 41.98 6.96
CA TYR A 50 62.26 41.48 8.17
C TYR A 50 60.78 41.87 8.19
N ASN A 51 60.47 43.15 7.92
CA ASN A 51 59.09 43.64 7.90
C ASN A 51 58.25 42.98 6.78
N ASP A 52 58.79 42.82 5.58
CA ASP A 52 58.09 42.13 4.48
C ASP A 52 57.85 40.65 4.83
N THR A 53 58.87 39.97 5.36
CA THR A 53 58.76 38.57 5.79
C THR A 53 57.72 38.39 6.88
N LYS A 54 57.68 39.28 7.88
CA LYS A 54 56.66 39.27 8.94
C LYS A 54 55.25 39.46 8.39
N LYS A 55 55.07 40.35 7.40
CA LYS A 55 53.77 40.58 6.75
C LYS A 55 53.32 39.35 5.96
N ARG A 56 54.22 38.76 5.16
CA ARG A 56 53.94 37.52 4.42
C ARG A 56 53.60 36.37 5.34
N PHE A 57 54.35 36.19 6.43
CA PHE A 57 54.05 35.16 7.41
C PHE A 57 52.66 35.32 8.01
N LYS A 58 52.29 36.55 8.40
CA LYS A 58 50.95 36.84 8.94
C LYS A 58 49.85 36.55 7.92
N ASP A 59 50.04 36.95 6.67
CA ASP A 59 49.09 36.70 5.58
C ASP A 59 48.95 35.19 5.28
N THR A 60 50.07 34.47 5.15
CA THR A 60 50.07 33.01 4.98
C THR A 60 49.41 32.30 6.15
N PHE A 61 49.70 32.71 7.38
CA PHE A 61 49.08 32.14 8.58
C PHE A 61 47.55 32.32 8.55
N LEU A 62 47.08 33.52 8.21
CA LEU A 62 45.65 33.80 8.09
C LEU A 62 45.00 32.94 7.00
N ARG A 63 45.63 32.81 5.82
CA ARG A 63 45.13 31.96 4.72
C ARG A 63 45.08 30.48 5.09
N VAL A 64 46.08 29.99 5.83
CA VAL A 64 46.10 28.60 6.30
C VAL A 64 44.96 28.38 7.31
N GLN A 65 44.72 29.34 8.20
CA GLN A 65 43.61 29.26 9.14
C GLN A 65 42.25 29.25 8.41
N THR A 66 42.02 30.19 7.47
CA THR A 66 40.75 30.23 6.72
C THR A 66 40.55 28.96 5.90
N MET A 67 41.60 28.44 5.27
CA MET A 67 41.52 27.20 4.50
C MET A 67 41.27 25.98 5.39
N SER A 68 41.80 25.98 6.61
CA SER A 68 41.50 24.94 7.61
C SER A 68 40.04 24.99 8.06
N GLU A 69 39.49 26.19 8.26
CA GLU A 69 38.07 26.39 8.61
C GLU A 69 37.15 25.95 7.45
N GLU A 70 37.49 26.31 6.21
CA GLU A 70 36.77 25.88 5.00
C GLU A 70 36.78 24.36 4.84
N ASN A 71 37.92 23.70 5.04
CA ASN A 71 38.01 22.24 4.99
C ASN A 71 37.16 21.57 6.06
N MET A 72 37.15 22.11 7.28
CA MET A 72 36.31 21.58 8.36
C MET A 72 34.81 21.75 8.03
N ASN A 73 34.42 22.87 7.41
CA ASN A 73 33.05 23.08 6.93
C ASN A 73 32.70 22.12 5.78
N LEU A 74 33.62 21.86 4.86
CA LEU A 74 33.42 20.89 3.78
C LEU A 74 33.26 19.46 4.32
N GLU A 75 34.05 19.08 5.33
CA GLU A 75 33.93 17.77 5.98
C GLU A 75 32.56 17.61 6.66
N THR A 76 32.12 18.62 7.41
CA THR A 76 30.80 18.57 8.06
C THR A 76 29.68 18.49 7.04
N LEU A 77 29.73 19.28 5.97
CA LEU A 77 28.75 19.23 4.89
C LEU A 77 28.71 17.86 4.20
N ASN A 78 29.88 17.25 3.96
CA ASN A 78 29.96 15.94 3.32
C ASN A 78 29.34 14.84 4.20
N GLU A 79 29.56 14.89 5.53
CA GLU A 79 28.91 13.98 6.47
C GLU A 79 27.39 14.21 6.55
N THR A 80 26.93 15.47 6.54
CA THR A 80 25.49 15.77 6.47
C THR A 80 24.87 15.21 5.20
N LEU A 81 25.50 15.43 4.03
CA LEU A 81 25.01 14.95 2.75
C LEU A 81 24.94 13.40 2.70
N LYS A 82 25.93 12.73 3.29
CA LYS A 82 25.96 11.27 3.40
C LYS A 82 24.81 10.74 4.25
N ASN A 83 24.50 11.42 5.35
CA ASN A 83 23.36 11.07 6.20
C ASN A 83 22.02 11.31 5.50
N GLU A 84 21.85 12.44 4.81
CA GLU A 84 20.66 12.72 4.00
C GLU A 84 20.46 11.68 2.90
N TYR A 85 21.53 11.28 2.23
CA TYR A 85 21.47 10.22 1.21
C TYR A 85 21.05 8.87 1.80
N ALA A 86 21.55 8.53 2.99
CA ALA A 86 21.15 7.31 3.68
C ALA A 86 19.66 7.31 4.04
N LEU A 87 19.15 8.43 4.57
CA LEU A 87 17.73 8.61 4.89
C LEU A 87 16.86 8.54 3.62
N LEU A 88 17.25 9.23 2.57
CA LEU A 88 16.52 9.24 1.29
C LEU A 88 16.43 7.83 0.68
N LYS A 89 17.50 7.04 0.81
CA LYS A 89 17.51 5.65 0.37
C LYS A 89 16.54 4.79 1.18
N GLU A 90 16.49 4.97 2.49
CA GLU A 90 15.55 4.24 3.35
C GLU A 90 14.09 4.59 3.02
N ASP A 91 13.80 5.87 2.81
CA ASP A 91 12.46 6.32 2.39
C ASP A 91 12.07 5.77 1.02
N TYR A 92 13.02 5.70 0.07
CA TYR A 92 12.78 5.08 -1.24
C TYR A 92 12.42 3.59 -1.11
N ASP A 93 13.16 2.84 -0.30
CA ASP A 93 12.89 1.41 -0.08
C ASP A 93 11.54 1.21 0.61
N ARG A 94 11.17 2.09 1.56
CA ARG A 94 9.84 2.08 2.20
C ARG A 94 8.73 2.33 1.18
N LEU A 95 8.87 3.37 0.36
CA LEU A 95 7.89 3.74 -0.65
C LEU A 95 7.71 2.63 -1.71
N LEU A 96 8.79 1.91 -2.04
CA LEU A 96 8.75 0.76 -2.94
C LEU A 96 7.88 -0.36 -2.35
N ASN A 97 8.10 -0.71 -1.07
CA ASN A 97 7.31 -1.73 -0.38
C ASN A 97 5.84 -1.34 -0.25
N GLU A 98 5.54 -0.07 0.06
CA GLU A 98 4.17 0.45 0.10
C GLU A 98 3.48 0.33 -1.26
N ASN A 99 4.17 0.69 -2.34
CA ASN A 99 3.64 0.55 -3.71
C ASN A 99 3.35 -0.92 -4.09
N GLU A 100 4.20 -1.86 -3.66
CA GLU A 100 3.92 -3.28 -3.86
C GLU A 100 2.68 -3.76 -3.09
N SER A 101 2.49 -3.29 -1.85
CA SER A 101 1.29 -3.61 -1.05
C SER A 101 0.03 -3.05 -1.70
N ILE A 102 0.06 -1.77 -2.09
CA ILE A 102 -1.05 -1.08 -2.77
C ILE A 102 -1.42 -1.83 -4.06
N LYS A 103 -0.44 -2.32 -4.82
CA LYS A 103 -0.69 -3.10 -6.04
C LYS A 103 -1.41 -4.42 -5.74
N LYS A 104 -1.04 -5.12 -4.67
CA LYS A 104 -1.73 -6.36 -4.25
C LYS A 104 -3.17 -6.09 -3.83
N GLU A 105 -3.39 -5.06 -3.03
CA GLU A 105 -4.73 -4.64 -2.59
C GLU A 105 -5.61 -4.24 -3.78
N PHE A 106 -5.05 -3.53 -4.76
CA PHE A 106 -5.75 -3.12 -5.97
C PHE A 106 -6.22 -4.32 -6.80
N GLU A 107 -5.37 -5.34 -6.98
CA GLU A 107 -5.75 -6.58 -7.68
C GLU A 107 -6.85 -7.36 -6.93
N GLU A 108 -6.82 -7.36 -5.60
CA GLU A 108 -7.86 -7.99 -4.79
C GLU A 108 -9.21 -7.25 -4.90
N LEU A 109 -9.18 -5.92 -4.80
CA LEU A 109 -10.35 -5.06 -5.01
C LEU A 109 -10.97 -5.25 -6.39
N LYS A 110 -10.13 -5.38 -7.43
CA LYS A 110 -10.57 -5.65 -8.79
C LYS A 110 -11.30 -6.99 -8.90
N LYS A 111 -10.78 -8.05 -8.26
CA LYS A 111 -11.46 -9.36 -8.20
C LYS A 111 -12.80 -9.27 -7.48
N ARG A 112 -12.83 -8.62 -6.31
CA ARG A 112 -14.06 -8.41 -5.53
C ARG A 112 -15.13 -7.67 -6.33
N ASN A 113 -14.74 -6.63 -7.07
CA ASN A 113 -15.69 -5.89 -7.93
C ASN A 113 -16.25 -6.77 -9.05
N ALA A 114 -15.41 -7.58 -9.71
CA ALA A 114 -15.87 -8.51 -10.74
C ALA A 114 -16.84 -9.56 -10.19
N ASP A 115 -16.60 -10.06 -8.97
CA ASP A 115 -17.52 -10.97 -8.29
C ASP A 115 -18.87 -10.31 -7.96
N ILE A 116 -18.85 -9.06 -7.48
CA ILE A 116 -20.06 -8.27 -7.20
C ILE A 116 -20.87 -8.04 -8.48
N GLU A 117 -20.22 -7.69 -9.60
CA GLU A 117 -20.90 -7.52 -10.88
C GLU A 117 -21.59 -8.81 -11.34
N ARG A 118 -20.92 -9.96 -11.17
CA ARG A 118 -21.51 -11.27 -11.46
C ARG A 118 -22.73 -11.55 -10.59
N ILE A 119 -22.63 -11.34 -9.27
CA ILE A 119 -23.74 -11.54 -8.32
C ILE A 119 -24.91 -10.62 -8.65
N ASN A 120 -24.66 -9.36 -8.98
CA ASN A 120 -25.71 -8.41 -9.33
C ASN A 120 -26.45 -8.83 -10.61
N LYS A 121 -25.72 -9.27 -11.64
CA LYS A 121 -26.33 -9.76 -12.89
C LYS A 121 -27.27 -10.94 -12.62
N GLU A 122 -26.81 -11.86 -11.79
CA GLU A 122 -27.57 -13.04 -11.42
C GLU A 122 -28.83 -12.69 -10.60
N LEU A 123 -28.69 -11.81 -9.60
CA LEU A 123 -29.81 -11.36 -8.79
C LEU A 123 -30.88 -10.64 -9.63
N VAL A 124 -30.47 -9.89 -10.66
CA VAL A 124 -31.39 -9.28 -11.63
C VAL A 124 -32.15 -10.34 -12.40
N GLU A 125 -31.48 -11.42 -12.83
CA GLU A 125 -32.11 -12.53 -13.55
C GLU A 125 -33.13 -13.27 -12.68
N ASP A 126 -32.76 -13.58 -11.43
CA ASP A 126 -33.65 -14.22 -10.46
C ASP A 126 -34.88 -13.36 -10.15
N ASN A 127 -34.67 -12.04 -9.99
CA ASN A 127 -35.78 -11.10 -9.81
C ASN A 127 -36.74 -11.08 -11.01
N ILE A 128 -36.22 -11.19 -12.24
CA ILE A 128 -37.05 -11.27 -13.45
C ILE A 128 -37.87 -12.56 -13.43
N GLU A 129 -37.27 -13.70 -13.08
CA GLU A 129 -37.99 -14.98 -13.03
C GLU A 129 -39.07 -15.00 -11.95
N LEU A 130 -38.75 -14.50 -10.74
CA LEU A 130 -39.73 -14.34 -9.66
C LEU A 130 -40.88 -13.41 -10.07
N GLN A 131 -40.59 -12.30 -10.76
CA GLN A 131 -41.65 -11.44 -11.28
C GLN A 131 -42.55 -12.15 -12.30
N ASN A 132 -41.98 -13.01 -13.15
CA ASN A 132 -42.74 -13.76 -14.14
C ASN A 132 -43.67 -14.79 -13.49
N THR A 133 -43.21 -15.49 -12.46
CA THR A 133 -44.06 -16.43 -11.70
C THR A 133 -45.14 -15.70 -10.90
N LEU A 134 -44.83 -14.54 -10.32
CA LEU A 134 -45.84 -13.69 -9.67
C LEU A 134 -46.91 -13.20 -10.64
N LYS A 135 -46.53 -12.77 -11.85
CA LYS A 135 -47.49 -12.40 -12.92
C LYS A 135 -48.38 -13.59 -13.30
N MET A 136 -47.79 -14.79 -13.39
CA MET A 136 -48.54 -16.02 -13.67
C MET A 136 -49.55 -16.34 -12.56
N ALA A 137 -49.16 -16.19 -11.29
CA ALA A 137 -50.04 -16.35 -10.13
C ALA A 137 -51.18 -15.34 -10.13
N ALA A 138 -50.88 -14.06 -10.40
CA ALA A 138 -51.89 -13.01 -10.51
C ALA A 138 -52.88 -13.29 -11.65
N ALA A 139 -52.39 -13.75 -12.81
CA ALA A 139 -53.25 -14.16 -13.92
C ALA A 139 -54.14 -15.37 -13.55
N ALA A 140 -53.71 -16.24 -12.63
CA ALA A 140 -54.51 -17.33 -12.07
C ALA A 140 -55.61 -16.85 -11.10
N GLY A 141 -55.64 -15.55 -10.76
CA GLY A 141 -56.59 -14.97 -9.82
C GLY A 141 -56.16 -15.06 -8.37
N ILE A 142 -54.92 -15.48 -8.08
CA ILE A 142 -54.38 -15.49 -6.72
C ILE A 142 -54.14 -14.06 -6.26
N LYS A 143 -54.82 -13.64 -5.19
CA LYS A 143 -54.45 -12.42 -4.47
C LYS A 143 -53.28 -12.74 -3.53
N PRO A 144 -52.24 -11.91 -3.48
CA PRO A 144 -51.19 -12.08 -2.48
C PRO A 144 -51.84 -12.01 -1.09
N GLN A 145 -51.75 -13.10 -0.32
CA GLN A 145 -52.11 -13.05 1.09
C GLN A 145 -51.02 -12.30 1.85
N ASN A 146 -51.43 -11.59 2.90
CA ASN A 146 -50.63 -10.67 3.71
C ASN A 146 -49.17 -11.12 3.84
N TYR A 147 -48.25 -10.40 3.20
CA TYR A 147 -46.82 -10.68 3.29
C TYR A 147 -46.31 -10.10 4.61
N THR A 148 -45.86 -10.95 5.52
CA THR A 148 -44.85 -10.49 6.47
C THR A 148 -43.57 -10.29 5.68
N GLU A 149 -43.02 -9.08 5.69
CA GLU A 149 -41.70 -8.80 5.15
C GLU A 149 -40.72 -9.84 5.67
N PHE A 150 -40.05 -10.56 4.78
CA PHE A 150 -39.04 -11.54 5.14
C PHE A 150 -37.94 -10.81 5.93
N LYS A 151 -37.92 -10.98 7.25
CA LYS A 151 -37.00 -10.27 8.16
C LYS A 151 -35.57 -10.82 8.12
N GLY A 152 -35.20 -11.43 6.99
CA GLY A 152 -33.90 -12.04 6.75
C GLY A 152 -33.69 -13.33 7.54
N LEU A 153 -32.86 -14.22 6.99
CA LEU A 153 -32.11 -15.15 7.84
C LEU A 153 -31.22 -14.30 8.75
N SER A 154 -31.55 -14.26 10.03
CA SER A 154 -30.76 -13.60 11.07
C SER A 154 -29.48 -14.39 11.35
N SER A 155 -28.56 -14.47 10.40
CA SER A 155 -27.15 -14.71 10.67
C SER A 155 -26.29 -14.43 9.45
N ARG A 156 -25.14 -13.82 9.71
CA ARG A 156 -24.10 -13.36 8.78
C ARG A 156 -23.46 -14.54 8.05
N SER A 157 -24.12 -15.04 7.02
CA SER A 157 -23.50 -15.87 6.00
C SER A 157 -24.14 -15.48 4.68
N SER A 158 -23.30 -15.23 3.68
CA SER A 158 -23.67 -15.03 2.27
C SER A 158 -25.03 -15.66 1.94
N ILE A 159 -25.97 -14.86 1.42
CA ILE A 159 -27.18 -15.35 0.74
C ILE A 159 -26.66 -16.19 -0.44
N ASP A 160 -26.37 -17.44 -0.14
CA ASP A 160 -25.89 -18.40 -1.12
C ASP A 160 -27.13 -19.10 -1.63
N ARG A 161 -27.39 -18.95 -2.92
CA ARG A 161 -28.35 -19.75 -3.66
C ARG A 161 -28.08 -21.25 -3.49
N GLY A 162 -26.87 -21.60 -3.04
CA GLY A 162 -26.42 -22.97 -2.87
C GLY A 162 -25.75 -23.51 -4.13
N GLU A 163 -25.37 -24.77 -4.08
CA GLU A 163 -24.73 -25.45 -5.22
C GLU A 163 -25.75 -25.73 -6.32
N TYR A 164 -25.46 -25.38 -7.58
CA TYR A 164 -26.32 -25.75 -8.70
C TYR A 164 -26.31 -27.28 -8.89
N ILE A 165 -27.46 -27.92 -8.71
CA ILE A 165 -27.59 -29.39 -8.77
C ILE A 165 -28.26 -29.88 -10.06
N GLY A 166 -28.73 -28.98 -10.92
CA GLY A 166 -29.22 -29.29 -12.27
C GLY A 166 -30.69 -28.89 -12.52
N LYS A 167 -31.18 -29.24 -13.71
CA LYS A 167 -32.58 -29.02 -14.10
C LYS A 167 -33.46 -30.17 -13.62
N PHE A 168 -34.49 -29.84 -12.85
CA PHE A 168 -35.44 -30.80 -12.31
C PHE A 168 -36.78 -30.64 -13.02
N LEU A 169 -37.46 -31.75 -13.30
CA LEU A 169 -38.85 -31.71 -13.73
C LEU A 169 -39.73 -31.39 -12.50
N GLY A 170 -40.30 -30.20 -12.49
CA GLY A 170 -41.20 -29.72 -11.44
C GLY A 170 -42.65 -29.79 -11.88
N THR A 171 -43.49 -30.32 -11.02
CA THR A 171 -44.96 -30.18 -11.06
C THR A 171 -45.43 -29.38 -9.85
N ALA A 172 -46.72 -29.06 -9.78
CA ALA A 172 -47.31 -28.46 -8.60
C ALA A 172 -48.56 -29.24 -8.17
N TYR A 173 -48.78 -29.30 -6.86
CA TYR A 173 -49.95 -29.93 -6.25
C TYR A 173 -50.55 -29.02 -5.19
N THR A 174 -51.82 -29.24 -4.90
CA THR A 174 -52.59 -28.55 -3.87
C THR A 174 -52.83 -29.49 -2.68
N PRO A 175 -52.97 -28.96 -1.46
CA PRO A 175 -53.34 -29.74 -0.28
C PRO A 175 -54.79 -30.23 -0.30
N SER A 176 -55.38 -30.47 -1.48
CA SER A 176 -56.75 -30.93 -1.61
C SER A 176 -56.85 -32.44 -1.41
N LYS A 177 -57.97 -32.90 -0.85
CA LYS A 177 -58.27 -34.33 -0.64
C LYS A 177 -58.13 -35.20 -1.90
N GLU A 178 -58.39 -34.62 -3.07
CA GLU A 178 -58.26 -35.30 -4.37
C GLU A 178 -56.81 -35.63 -4.73
N GLU A 179 -55.86 -34.76 -4.35
CA GLU A 179 -54.45 -34.86 -4.72
C GLU A 179 -53.60 -35.47 -3.60
N CYS A 180 -53.95 -35.21 -2.33
CA CYS A 180 -53.25 -35.74 -1.16
C CYS A 180 -53.89 -37.02 -0.58
N GLY A 181 -55.08 -37.42 -1.04
CA GLY A 181 -55.80 -38.60 -0.56
C GLY A 181 -56.32 -38.51 0.90
N ASN A 182 -56.06 -37.39 1.59
CA ASN A 182 -56.54 -37.08 2.93
C ASN A 182 -56.74 -35.56 3.09
N ASP A 183 -57.53 -35.15 4.09
CA ASP A 183 -57.81 -33.74 4.42
C ASP A 183 -57.00 -33.25 5.64
N ASN A 184 -56.03 -34.04 6.10
CA ASN A 184 -55.32 -33.78 7.35
C ASN A 184 -54.26 -32.68 7.18
N GLY A 185 -53.85 -32.37 5.94
CA GLY A 185 -52.83 -31.36 5.66
C GLY A 185 -51.45 -31.69 6.23
N ILE A 186 -51.18 -32.97 6.53
CA ILE A 186 -49.92 -33.44 7.09
C ILE A 186 -49.09 -34.09 5.97
N THR A 187 -47.87 -33.60 5.79
CA THR A 187 -46.89 -34.15 4.83
C THR A 187 -46.28 -35.45 5.34
N ASN A 188 -45.62 -36.23 4.48
CA ASN A 188 -44.97 -37.48 4.89
C ASN A 188 -43.82 -37.29 5.91
N SER A 189 -43.34 -36.06 6.12
CA SER A 189 -42.44 -35.71 7.22
C SER A 189 -43.10 -35.63 8.61
N GLY A 190 -44.43 -35.64 8.67
CA GLY A 190 -45.21 -35.44 9.90
C GLY A 190 -45.45 -33.97 10.28
N LYS A 191 -45.01 -33.01 9.45
CA LYS A 191 -45.27 -31.57 9.61
C LYS A 191 -46.44 -31.12 8.73
N PRO A 192 -47.15 -30.04 9.11
CA PRO A 192 -48.19 -29.47 8.26
C PRO A 192 -47.59 -28.99 6.93
N ILE A 193 -48.34 -29.15 5.85
CA ILE A 193 -47.97 -28.63 4.54
C ILE A 193 -47.99 -27.09 4.58
N ILE A 194 -46.96 -26.47 4.03
CA ILE A 194 -46.81 -25.03 3.93
C ILE A 194 -46.72 -24.68 2.44
N PRO A 195 -47.84 -24.34 1.79
CA PRO A 195 -47.80 -24.04 0.36
C PRO A 195 -46.92 -22.82 0.07
N GLY A 196 -46.15 -22.90 -1.01
CA GLY A 196 -45.09 -21.95 -1.33
C GLY A 196 -43.73 -22.28 -0.69
N ILE A 197 -43.66 -23.28 0.20
CA ILE A 197 -42.42 -23.70 0.88
C ILE A 197 -42.23 -25.22 0.80
N SER A 198 -43.27 -26.02 1.05
CA SER A 198 -43.16 -27.48 1.03
C SER A 198 -42.99 -28.03 -0.40
N VAL A 199 -42.07 -28.98 -0.56
CA VAL A 199 -41.88 -29.73 -1.80
C VAL A 199 -41.86 -31.24 -1.55
N ALA A 200 -42.48 -31.99 -2.45
CA ALA A 200 -42.43 -33.44 -2.52
C ALA A 200 -41.26 -33.90 -3.40
N VAL A 201 -40.44 -34.81 -2.89
CA VAL A 201 -39.22 -35.32 -3.56
C VAL A 201 -39.05 -36.83 -3.33
N ASP A 202 -38.10 -37.45 -4.04
CA ASP A 202 -37.71 -38.83 -3.78
C ASP A 202 -36.71 -38.91 -2.61
N LYS A 203 -37.19 -39.43 -1.46
CA LYS A 203 -36.40 -39.55 -0.22
C LYS A 203 -35.10 -40.36 -0.35
N ASN A 204 -34.99 -41.22 -1.37
CA ASN A 204 -33.77 -42.01 -1.59
C ASN A 204 -32.59 -41.13 -2.04
N TYR A 205 -32.88 -39.98 -2.66
CA TYR A 205 -31.88 -39.02 -3.12
C TYR A 205 -31.85 -37.78 -2.24
N TRP A 206 -33.02 -37.33 -1.76
CA TRP A 206 -33.18 -36.08 -1.03
C TRP A 206 -33.90 -36.35 0.31
N PRO A 207 -33.16 -36.50 1.42
CA PRO A 207 -33.76 -36.66 2.74
C PRO A 207 -34.65 -35.49 3.11
N PHE A 208 -35.64 -35.72 3.99
CA PHE A 208 -36.45 -34.63 4.52
C PHE A 208 -35.61 -33.57 5.24
N GLY A 209 -36.08 -32.33 5.19
CA GLY A 209 -35.36 -31.15 5.68
C GLY A 209 -34.30 -30.62 4.70
N THR A 210 -34.16 -31.21 3.51
CA THR A 210 -33.32 -30.64 2.44
C THR A 210 -33.93 -29.33 1.97
N VAL A 211 -33.11 -28.28 1.91
CA VAL A 211 -33.51 -26.94 1.47
C VAL A 211 -32.97 -26.70 0.07
N PHE A 212 -33.87 -26.37 -0.84
CA PHE A 212 -33.58 -26.00 -2.21
C PHE A 212 -33.87 -24.52 -2.43
N TYR A 213 -33.13 -23.90 -3.34
CA TYR A 213 -33.56 -22.69 -4.01
C TYR A 213 -33.94 -23.07 -5.45
N ILE A 214 -35.20 -22.81 -5.82
CA ILE A 214 -35.72 -23.11 -7.15
C ILE A 214 -35.90 -21.78 -7.87
N LYS A 215 -35.15 -21.59 -8.96
CA LYS A 215 -35.15 -20.34 -9.72
C LYS A 215 -36.58 -20.01 -10.18
N GLY A 216 -37.06 -18.81 -9.87
CA GLY A 216 -38.44 -18.39 -10.14
C GLY A 216 -39.52 -18.86 -9.14
N LEU A 217 -39.29 -19.87 -8.29
CA LEU A 217 -40.25 -20.28 -7.24
C LEU A 217 -39.82 -19.90 -5.83
N GLY A 218 -38.51 -19.75 -5.58
CA GLY A 218 -37.94 -19.36 -4.29
C GLY A 218 -37.45 -20.55 -3.47
N TYR A 219 -37.29 -20.34 -2.16
CA TYR A 219 -36.81 -21.37 -1.24
C TYR A 219 -37.90 -22.42 -0.98
N ALA A 220 -37.53 -23.69 -1.08
CA ALA A 220 -38.41 -24.84 -0.85
C ALA A 220 -37.75 -25.87 0.06
N VAL A 221 -38.54 -26.53 0.90
CA VAL A 221 -38.09 -27.54 1.87
C VAL A 221 -38.70 -28.90 1.55
N ALA A 222 -37.86 -29.92 1.43
CA ALA A 222 -38.26 -31.31 1.25
C ALA A 222 -39.01 -31.80 2.50
N MET A 223 -40.34 -31.85 2.41
CA MET A 223 -41.23 -32.21 3.52
C MET A 223 -42.13 -33.40 3.17
N ASP A 224 -42.27 -33.71 1.89
CA ASP A 224 -43.25 -34.69 1.43
C ASP A 224 -42.68 -35.66 0.39
N THR A 225 -43.43 -36.72 0.07
CA THR A 225 -43.08 -37.65 -1.01
C THR A 225 -44.32 -38.05 -1.80
N GLY A 226 -44.23 -38.08 -3.12
CA GLY A 226 -45.28 -38.64 -3.98
C GLY A 226 -44.97 -40.06 -4.45
N SER A 227 -46.01 -40.85 -4.72
CA SER A 227 -45.88 -42.14 -5.40
C SER A 227 -45.38 -41.97 -6.84
N ALA A 228 -45.82 -40.91 -7.52
CA ALA A 228 -45.40 -40.54 -8.88
C ALA A 228 -44.09 -39.73 -8.92
N ILE A 229 -43.62 -39.22 -7.78
CA ILE A 229 -42.42 -38.39 -7.69
C ILE A 229 -41.23 -39.29 -7.32
N LYS A 230 -40.52 -39.73 -8.37
CA LYS A 230 -39.38 -40.66 -8.29
C LYS A 230 -38.19 -40.15 -9.08
N GLY A 231 -37.00 -40.47 -8.59
CA GLY A 231 -35.73 -40.10 -9.20
C GLY A 231 -35.13 -38.81 -8.63
N LYS A 232 -33.85 -38.58 -8.96
CA LYS A 232 -33.06 -37.46 -8.43
C LYS A 232 -33.51 -36.09 -8.96
N TYR A 233 -33.98 -36.00 -10.19
CA TYR A 233 -34.25 -34.74 -10.89
C TYR A 233 -35.74 -34.45 -11.06
N ARG A 234 -36.55 -34.70 -10.02
CA ARG A 234 -38.00 -34.50 -10.04
C ARG A 234 -38.51 -34.01 -8.70
N PHE A 235 -39.43 -33.05 -8.73
CA PHE A 235 -40.10 -32.54 -7.53
C PHE A 235 -41.56 -32.17 -7.81
N ASP A 236 -42.35 -32.02 -6.75
CA ASP A 236 -43.72 -31.54 -6.80
C ASP A 236 -43.95 -30.44 -5.76
N PHE A 237 -44.26 -29.23 -6.19
CA PHE A 237 -44.27 -28.03 -5.37
C PHE A 237 -45.67 -27.76 -4.81
N ALA A 238 -45.78 -27.59 -3.49
CA ALA A 238 -47.05 -27.34 -2.85
C ALA A 238 -47.51 -25.91 -3.12
N VAL A 239 -48.71 -25.74 -3.69
CA VAL A 239 -49.34 -24.44 -3.95
C VAL A 239 -50.76 -24.37 -3.37
N PHE A 240 -51.23 -23.17 -3.06
CA PHE A 240 -52.56 -22.98 -2.46
C PHE A 240 -53.72 -23.18 -3.45
N ASP A 241 -53.52 -22.86 -4.73
CA ASP A 241 -54.59 -22.74 -5.72
C ASP A 241 -54.40 -23.70 -6.91
N LYS A 242 -55.47 -24.42 -7.25
CA LYS A 242 -55.48 -25.44 -8.32
C LYS A 242 -55.31 -24.83 -9.72
N ASN A 243 -55.84 -23.62 -9.96
CA ASN A 243 -55.65 -22.95 -11.24
C ASN A 243 -54.20 -22.51 -11.43
N PHE A 244 -53.53 -22.10 -10.36
CA PHE A 244 -52.11 -21.81 -10.41
C PHE A 244 -51.25 -23.06 -10.60
N ALA A 245 -51.57 -24.16 -9.91
CA ALA A 245 -50.92 -25.44 -10.16
C ALA A 245 -51.00 -25.85 -11.64
N ASN A 246 -52.19 -25.73 -12.24
CA ASN A 246 -52.42 -26.03 -13.65
C ASN A 246 -51.65 -25.11 -14.60
N LYS A 247 -51.51 -23.82 -14.26
CA LYS A 247 -50.74 -22.86 -15.07
C LYS A 247 -49.24 -23.07 -14.96
N LEU A 248 -48.75 -23.45 -13.78
CA LEU A 248 -47.35 -23.80 -13.55
C LEU A 248 -46.98 -25.05 -14.36
N GLY A 249 -47.90 -26.02 -14.42
CA GLY A 249 -47.79 -27.21 -15.27
C GLY A 249 -46.55 -28.05 -14.95
N ALA A 250 -46.19 -28.94 -15.89
CA ALA A 250 -44.94 -29.70 -15.81
C ALA A 250 -43.85 -28.94 -16.59
N ASN A 251 -42.86 -28.41 -15.88
CA ASN A 251 -41.78 -27.62 -16.45
C ASN A 251 -40.42 -27.99 -15.86
N TYR A 252 -39.34 -27.67 -16.57
CA TYR A 252 -37.98 -27.85 -16.07
C TYR A 252 -37.50 -26.59 -15.36
N TRP A 253 -37.05 -26.74 -14.11
CA TRP A 253 -36.59 -25.65 -13.26
C TRP A 253 -35.14 -25.83 -12.89
N ASP A 254 -34.39 -24.73 -12.84
CA ASP A 254 -33.03 -24.70 -12.34
C ASP A 254 -33.05 -24.74 -10.80
N VAL A 255 -32.44 -25.79 -10.23
CA VAL A 255 -32.49 -26.07 -8.78
C VAL A 255 -31.10 -26.00 -8.18
N TYR A 256 -31.02 -25.39 -7.00
CA TYR A 256 -29.81 -25.23 -6.23
C TYR A 256 -29.99 -25.86 -4.83
N LEU A 257 -28.97 -26.53 -4.33
CA LEU A 257 -28.92 -27.15 -3.00
C LEU A 257 -28.35 -26.16 -1.98
N VAL A 258 -29.21 -25.69 -1.07
CA VAL A 258 -28.83 -24.74 -0.02
C VAL A 258 -28.36 -25.47 1.23
N LYS A 259 -29.08 -26.52 1.63
CA LYS A 259 -28.74 -27.35 2.80
C LYS A 259 -29.23 -28.77 2.59
N MET A 260 -28.36 -29.76 2.79
CA MET A 260 -28.77 -31.17 2.77
C MET A 260 -29.52 -31.55 4.06
N GLY A 261 -30.66 -32.21 3.92
CA GLY A 261 -31.49 -32.64 5.05
C GLY A 261 -30.91 -33.83 5.81
N ASN A 262 -31.33 -33.97 7.07
CA ASN A 262 -30.94 -35.11 7.94
C ASN A 262 -32.05 -36.17 8.06
N GLY A 263 -33.13 -36.05 7.27
CA GLY A 263 -34.29 -36.95 7.31
C GLY A 263 -35.38 -36.51 8.29
N LYS A 264 -35.22 -35.38 8.97
CA LYS A 264 -36.25 -34.73 9.80
C LYS A 264 -36.41 -33.28 9.37
N VAL A 265 -37.63 -32.76 9.47
CA VAL A 265 -37.92 -31.35 9.22
C VAL A 265 -37.80 -30.60 10.54
N GLU A 266 -36.76 -29.78 10.67
CA GLU A 266 -36.58 -28.82 11.77
C GLU A 266 -37.76 -27.83 11.79
N ASP A 267 -38.06 -27.22 12.94
CA ASP A 267 -39.07 -26.16 13.00
C ASP A 267 -38.60 -25.00 12.14
N ILE A 268 -39.29 -24.79 11.02
CA ILE A 268 -39.00 -23.71 10.08
C ILE A 268 -39.45 -22.42 10.76
N SER A 269 -38.54 -21.75 11.47
CA SER A 269 -38.77 -20.38 11.92
C SER A 269 -38.74 -19.48 10.69
N LEU A 270 -39.92 -19.12 10.21
CA LEU A 270 -40.13 -18.13 9.16
C LEU A 270 -39.90 -16.71 9.67
#